data_AF-A0A3A8EGL8-F1
#
_entry.id   AF-A0A3A8EGL8-F1
#
_cell.length_a   1.000
_cell.length_b   1.000
_cell.length_c   1.000
_cell.angle_alpha   90.00
_cell.angle_beta   90.00
_cell.angle_gamma   90.00
#
_symmetry.space_group_name_H-M   'P 1'
#
loop_
_entity.id
_entity.type
_entity.pdbx_description
1 polymer ?
#
loop_
_entity_poly.entity_id
_entity_poly.type
_entity_poly.pdbx_seq_one_letter_code
_entity_poly.pdbx_strand_id
1 'polypeptide(L)'
;MKDFKKPPFKQNTVAIAFTLGVHIVAVVGLLYLGMSKPPEPPKQIKTVLIKPEDLKPVTREETDFTETAHENAAKEITQTAEPAVEPAPVLPTAAPIPPAPAAAPNTQKLDAQKAAQQAEAAERKAAEDAKRIEQKRAAQEAAQQKAQQAAQQKAQAEKTAQAKAAADAKRKADIETQRQAENAKLKAAADAKAKAAADAKAKAAADAKAKAAADAKAKAAADAKAKAAADAKAKAAADAKAKAAADAKAKAAADAKADADARERAAEEAKASSARKAAEEAAQKKAEAKKIASTAKRDFENKIRRAWDTPSGSIGKTATARINLTESGAVRSVVVTSSDPDMKASIEAAVHAAAPYPMPSDPDARREAMSMTSTFRSSN
;
A
#
# COMPACT_ATOMS: atom_id res chain seq x y z
N MET A 1 -33.70 -18.83 65.06
CA MET A 1 -33.12 -17.85 64.11
C MET A 1 -33.13 -18.46 62.71
N LYS A 2 -33.14 -17.64 61.65
CA LYS A 2 -32.94 -18.10 60.25
C LYS A 2 -31.70 -17.42 59.70
N ASP A 3 -30.63 -18.18 59.46
CA ASP A 3 -29.34 -17.64 59.02
C ASP A 3 -29.34 -17.25 57.54
N PHE A 4 -29.25 -15.94 57.28
CA PHE A 4 -29.14 -15.38 55.92
C PHE A 4 -27.72 -15.54 55.36
N LYS A 5 -27.37 -16.75 54.92
CA LYS A 5 -26.11 -17.00 54.22
C LYS A 5 -26.23 -16.62 52.74
N LYS A 6 -25.97 -15.33 52.44
CA LYS A 6 -25.91 -14.82 51.04
C LYS A 6 -24.86 -15.60 50.23
N PRO A 7 -25.16 -16.09 49.01
CA PRO A 7 -24.15 -16.68 48.14
C PRO A 7 -23.18 -15.60 47.62
N PRO A 8 -21.90 -15.93 47.38
CA PRO A 8 -20.93 -14.97 46.85
C PRO A 8 -21.27 -14.63 45.39
N PHE A 9 -21.58 -13.35 45.14
CA PHE A 9 -21.88 -12.84 43.82
C PHE A 9 -20.59 -12.82 42.98
N LYS A 10 -20.40 -13.82 42.10
CA LYS A 10 -19.30 -13.83 41.15
C LYS A 10 -19.51 -12.70 40.14
N GLN A 11 -18.85 -11.56 40.36
CA GLN A 11 -18.85 -10.46 39.39
C GLN A 11 -18.11 -10.91 38.14
N ASN A 12 -18.86 -11.10 37.04
CA ASN A 12 -18.28 -11.45 35.76
C ASN A 12 -17.55 -10.23 35.18
N THR A 13 -16.27 -10.06 35.52
CA THR A 13 -15.41 -8.95 35.07
C THR A 13 -15.46 -8.74 33.56
N VAL A 14 -15.61 -9.82 32.79
CA VAL A 14 -15.77 -9.81 31.32
C VAL A 14 -17.02 -9.03 30.87
N ALA A 15 -18.14 -9.17 31.58
CA ALA A 15 -19.38 -8.45 31.24
C ALA A 15 -19.27 -6.94 31.54
N ILE A 16 -18.59 -6.57 32.63
CA ILE A 16 -18.32 -5.17 33.00
C ILE A 16 -17.32 -4.54 32.02
N ALA A 17 -16.30 -5.28 31.59
CA ALA A 17 -15.35 -4.83 30.58
C ALA A 17 -16.01 -4.61 29.21
N PHE A 18 -16.92 -5.49 28.80
CA PHE A 18 -17.64 -5.36 27.52
C PHE A 18 -18.56 -4.13 27.50
N THR A 19 -19.33 -3.88 28.57
CA THR A 19 -20.22 -2.70 28.63
C THR A 19 -19.41 -1.40 28.64
N LEU A 20 -18.29 -1.33 29.36
CA LEU A 20 -17.36 -0.18 29.30
C LEU A 20 -16.77 0.01 27.89
N GLY A 21 -16.37 -1.07 27.22
CA GLY A 21 -15.84 -1.01 25.85
C GLY A 21 -16.83 -0.41 24.84
N VAL A 22 -18.09 -0.87 24.87
CA VAL A 22 -19.16 -0.36 23.99
C VAL A 22 -19.40 1.14 24.21
N HIS A 23 -19.44 1.60 25.46
CA HIS A 23 -19.67 3.03 25.76
C HIS A 23 -18.50 3.91 25.32
N ILE A 24 -17.25 3.44 25.44
CA ILE A 24 -16.08 4.18 24.95
C ILE A 24 -16.13 4.35 23.42
N VAL A 25 -16.48 3.29 22.67
CA VAL A 25 -16.63 3.37 21.21
C VAL A 25 -17.76 4.35 20.82
N ALA A 26 -18.88 4.33 21.52
CA ALA A 26 -19.99 5.26 21.26
C ALA A 26 -19.59 6.73 21.48
N VAL A 27 -18.90 7.04 22.58
CA VAL A 27 -18.43 8.41 22.88
C VAL A 27 -17.40 8.90 21.85
N VAL A 28 -16.46 8.04 21.43
CA VAL A 28 -15.45 8.40 20.41
C VAL A 28 -16.11 8.63 19.04
N GLY A 29 -17.09 7.79 18.65
CA GLY A 29 -17.84 7.96 17.41
C GLY A 29 -18.64 9.27 17.37
N LEU A 30 -19.27 9.63 18.49
CA LEU A 30 -20.07 10.87 18.60
C LEU A 30 -19.16 12.13 18.60
N LEU A 31 -17.97 12.04 19.20
CA LEU A 31 -16.96 13.12 19.15
C LEU A 31 -16.41 13.33 17.72
N TYR A 32 -16.20 12.26 16.96
CA TYR A 32 -15.75 12.33 15.57
C TYR A 32 -16.82 12.92 14.63
N LEU A 33 -18.08 12.52 14.82
CA LEU A 33 -19.19 13.04 14.02
C LEU A 33 -19.51 14.51 14.35
N GLY A 34 -19.41 14.92 15.62
CA GLY A 34 -19.63 16.30 16.08
C GLY A 34 -18.57 17.33 15.66
N MET A 35 -17.39 16.89 15.18
CA MET A 35 -16.32 17.77 14.68
C MET A 35 -16.20 17.80 13.15
N SER A 36 -17.11 17.13 12.43
CA SER A 36 -17.12 17.15 10.97
C SER A 36 -17.71 18.46 10.45
N LYS A 37 -16.90 19.24 9.73
CA LYS A 37 -17.35 20.51 9.10
C LYS A 37 -18.54 20.23 8.17
N PRO A 38 -19.60 21.06 8.17
CA PRO A 38 -20.71 20.90 7.24
C PRO A 38 -20.20 21.01 5.79
N PRO A 39 -20.77 20.24 4.85
CA PRO A 39 -20.34 20.29 3.45
C PRO A 39 -20.55 21.69 2.87
N GLU A 40 -19.55 22.21 2.16
CA GLU A 40 -19.64 23.51 1.49
C GLU A 40 -20.78 23.50 0.45
N PRO A 41 -21.61 24.54 0.38
CA PRO A 41 -22.68 24.61 -0.61
C PRO A 41 -22.09 24.63 -2.03
N PRO A 42 -22.72 23.95 -3.00
CA PRO A 42 -22.21 23.87 -4.36
C PRO A 42 -22.11 25.26 -5.00
N LYS A 43 -20.98 25.51 -5.68
CA LYS A 43 -20.71 26.79 -6.34
C LYS A 43 -21.74 27.05 -7.44
N GLN A 44 -22.36 28.21 -7.40
CA GLN A 44 -23.39 28.62 -8.36
C GLN A 44 -22.81 28.65 -9.79
N ILE A 45 -23.38 27.85 -10.68
CA ILE A 45 -23.03 27.84 -12.10
C ILE A 45 -23.60 29.11 -12.72
N LYS A 46 -22.73 30.05 -13.11
CA LYS A 46 -23.14 31.22 -13.90
C LYS A 46 -23.34 30.79 -15.35
N THR A 47 -24.59 30.58 -15.74
CA THR A 47 -24.98 30.39 -17.14
C THR A 47 -24.78 31.69 -17.92
N VAL A 48 -23.66 31.79 -18.63
CA VAL A 48 -23.48 32.82 -19.65
C VAL A 48 -24.26 32.40 -20.89
N LEU A 49 -25.32 33.14 -21.21
CA LEU A 49 -26.11 32.94 -22.43
C LEU A 49 -25.27 33.43 -23.62
N ILE A 50 -24.51 32.51 -24.22
CA ILE A 50 -23.76 32.75 -25.46
C ILE A 50 -24.80 32.96 -26.57
N LYS A 51 -24.88 34.18 -27.11
CA LYS A 51 -25.70 34.49 -28.27
C LYS A 51 -25.00 33.96 -29.53
N PRO A 52 -25.73 33.53 -30.57
CA PRO A 52 -25.14 32.97 -31.79
C PRO A 52 -24.33 33.99 -32.63
N GLU A 53 -24.33 35.27 -32.25
CA GLU A 53 -23.71 36.37 -33.00
C GLU A 53 -22.19 36.50 -32.76
N ASP A 54 -21.64 35.90 -31.70
CA ASP A 54 -20.19 35.94 -31.38
C ASP A 54 -19.37 34.84 -32.09
N LEU A 55 -20.01 33.99 -32.90
CA LEU A 55 -19.33 32.98 -33.71
C LEU A 55 -18.97 33.54 -35.09
N LYS A 56 -17.68 33.76 -35.35
CA LYS A 56 -17.19 34.14 -36.68
C LYS A 56 -17.54 33.07 -37.71
N PRO A 57 -18.09 33.43 -38.89
CA PRO A 57 -18.40 32.46 -39.93
C PRO A 57 -17.10 31.87 -40.49
N VAL A 58 -16.96 30.54 -40.44
CA VAL A 58 -15.91 29.81 -41.14
C VAL A 58 -16.43 29.39 -42.50
N THR A 59 -15.68 29.73 -43.54
CA THR A 59 -15.99 29.44 -44.94
C THR A 59 -16.16 27.93 -45.16
N ARG A 60 -17.23 27.56 -45.86
CA ARG A 60 -17.52 26.19 -46.27
C ARG A 60 -16.81 25.92 -47.59
N GLU A 61 -15.77 25.09 -47.57
CA GLU A 61 -15.32 24.41 -48.80
C GLU A 61 -16.10 23.10 -48.94
N GLU A 62 -16.79 22.96 -50.06
CA GLU A 62 -17.38 21.70 -50.49
C GLU A 62 -16.34 20.92 -51.30
N THR A 63 -16.04 19.71 -50.85
CA THR A 63 -15.33 18.71 -51.66
C THR A 63 -16.24 17.50 -51.81
N ASP A 64 -16.79 17.31 -53.00
CA ASP A 64 -17.55 16.13 -53.39
C ASP A 64 -16.81 14.84 -53.05
N PHE A 65 -17.49 13.91 -52.38
CA PHE A 65 -17.10 12.50 -52.36
C PHE A 65 -18.32 11.61 -52.58
N THR A 66 -18.22 10.80 -53.63
CA THR A 66 -19.27 9.91 -54.13
C THR A 66 -19.63 8.81 -53.14
N GLU A 67 -20.93 8.67 -52.90
CA GLU A 67 -21.53 7.62 -52.10
C GLU A 67 -21.46 6.25 -52.79
N THR A 68 -20.82 5.27 -52.15
CA THR A 68 -20.95 3.85 -52.49
C THR A 68 -21.40 3.05 -51.27
N ALA A 69 -22.68 3.18 -50.94
CA ALA A 69 -23.33 2.26 -50.01
C ALA A 69 -23.27 0.83 -50.57
N HIS A 70 -22.80 -0.13 -49.77
CA HIS A 70 -22.99 -1.56 -50.02
C HIS A 70 -23.69 -2.17 -48.81
N GLU A 71 -24.83 -2.79 -49.09
CA GLU A 71 -25.84 -3.21 -48.13
C GLU A 71 -25.52 -4.57 -47.52
N ASN A 72 -25.65 -4.71 -46.19
CA ASN A 72 -25.52 -6.01 -45.52
C ASN A 72 -26.86 -6.75 -45.56
N ALA A 73 -27.01 -7.69 -46.49
CA ALA A 73 -28.16 -8.60 -46.55
C ALA A 73 -27.78 -10.01 -46.08
N ALA A 74 -28.36 -10.46 -44.97
CA ALA A 74 -28.25 -11.83 -44.49
C ALA A 74 -29.39 -12.72 -45.03
N LYS A 75 -29.08 -14.01 -45.25
CA LYS A 75 -29.96 -15.19 -45.35
C LYS A 75 -29.03 -16.41 -45.28
N GLU A 76 -29.08 -17.25 -44.25
CA GLU A 76 -30.14 -18.21 -43.95
C GLU A 76 -30.45 -19.13 -45.14
N ILE A 77 -29.97 -20.38 -45.04
CA ILE A 77 -30.39 -21.51 -45.87
C ILE A 77 -30.54 -22.75 -44.98
N THR A 78 -31.71 -23.38 -45.07
CA THR A 78 -32.06 -24.66 -44.45
C THR A 78 -32.51 -25.64 -45.54
N GLN A 79 -32.52 -26.94 -45.19
CA GLN A 79 -33.16 -28.05 -45.91
C GLN A 79 -32.58 -28.51 -47.26
N THR A 80 -32.88 -29.70 -47.81
CA THR A 80 -33.06 -31.09 -47.27
C THR A 80 -33.33 -32.04 -48.46
N ALA A 81 -32.70 -33.22 -48.45
CA ALA A 81 -33.07 -34.47 -49.17
C ALA A 81 -32.98 -34.62 -50.72
N GLU A 82 -32.64 -35.86 -51.10
CA GLU A 82 -32.76 -36.53 -52.42
C GLU A 82 -34.23 -37.03 -52.65
N PRO A 83 -34.59 -37.93 -53.60
CA PRO A 83 -33.89 -38.52 -54.78
C PRO A 83 -34.74 -38.55 -56.10
N ALA A 84 -34.28 -39.28 -57.15
CA ALA A 84 -35.03 -40.33 -57.90
C ALA A 84 -35.01 -40.34 -59.47
N VAL A 85 -34.48 -41.45 -60.03
CA VAL A 85 -35.06 -42.36 -61.08
C VAL A 85 -35.21 -41.93 -62.57
N GLU A 86 -34.37 -42.57 -63.44
CA GLU A 86 -34.59 -43.21 -64.80
C GLU A 86 -35.44 -42.55 -65.95
N PRO A 87 -35.45 -43.09 -67.22
CA PRO A 87 -34.79 -44.29 -67.82
C PRO A 87 -34.00 -44.08 -69.16
N ALA A 88 -33.57 -45.20 -69.77
CA ALA A 88 -32.73 -45.42 -70.98
C ALA A 88 -33.49 -45.26 -72.35
N PRO A 89 -33.11 -45.77 -73.58
CA PRO A 89 -32.00 -46.69 -73.99
C PRO A 89 -31.33 -46.59 -75.42
N VAL A 90 -30.29 -47.42 -75.69
CA VAL A 90 -29.73 -47.99 -76.97
C VAL A 90 -29.21 -47.08 -78.15
N LEU A 91 -28.29 -47.48 -79.07
CA LEU A 91 -27.30 -48.60 -79.13
C LEU A 91 -25.86 -48.26 -79.69
N PRO A 92 -25.42 -48.48 -80.96
CA PRO A 92 -24.05 -49.05 -81.15
C PRO A 92 -23.11 -48.37 -82.18
N THR A 93 -21.78 -48.62 -82.09
CA THR A 93 -20.89 -49.07 -83.21
C THR A 93 -19.44 -49.30 -82.77
N ALA A 94 -18.88 -50.45 -83.20
CA ALA A 94 -17.48 -50.87 -83.41
C ALA A 94 -16.29 -50.27 -82.60
N ALA A 95 -15.47 -51.17 -82.05
CA ALA A 95 -14.11 -50.92 -81.56
C ALA A 95 -13.07 -50.84 -82.70
N PRO A 96 -11.87 -50.29 -82.43
CA PRO A 96 -10.68 -51.15 -82.59
C PRO A 96 -9.58 -51.00 -81.51
N ILE A 97 -9.04 -52.17 -81.13
CA ILE A 97 -7.63 -52.45 -80.73
C ILE A 97 -7.13 -51.89 -79.36
N PRO A 98 -6.53 -52.73 -78.48
CA PRO A 98 -6.12 -52.32 -77.14
C PRO A 98 -4.69 -51.74 -77.07
N PRO A 99 -4.46 -50.68 -76.27
CA PRO A 99 -3.18 -50.44 -75.63
C PRO A 99 -3.02 -51.32 -74.37
N ALA A 100 -1.78 -51.61 -74.01
CA ALA A 100 -1.38 -52.47 -72.89
C ALA A 100 -2.02 -52.08 -71.53
N PRO A 101 -2.10 -53.01 -70.55
CA PRO A 101 -2.58 -52.68 -69.20
C PRO A 101 -1.64 -51.65 -68.54
N ALA A 102 -2.06 -50.39 -68.59
CA ALA A 102 -1.43 -49.33 -67.81
C ALA A 102 -1.61 -49.69 -66.32
N ALA A 103 -0.49 -49.79 -65.60
CA ALA A 103 -0.50 -50.16 -64.19
C ALA A 103 -1.45 -49.25 -63.40
N ALA A 104 -2.27 -49.86 -62.54
CA ALA A 104 -3.23 -49.13 -61.73
C ALA A 104 -2.54 -47.97 -60.97
N PRO A 105 -3.14 -46.78 -60.91
CA PRO A 105 -2.58 -45.68 -60.13
C PRO A 105 -2.42 -46.13 -58.67
N ASN A 106 -1.32 -45.75 -58.05
CA ASN A 106 -0.78 -46.36 -56.83
C ASN A 106 -1.52 -45.90 -55.55
N THR A 107 -2.84 -46.11 -55.51
CA THR A 107 -3.76 -45.63 -54.46
C THR A 107 -3.33 -46.10 -53.06
N GLN A 108 -2.93 -47.37 -52.93
CA GLN A 108 -2.40 -47.92 -51.67
C GLN A 108 -1.25 -47.11 -51.06
N LYS A 109 -0.36 -46.51 -51.87
CA LYS A 109 0.70 -45.64 -51.35
C LYS A 109 0.18 -44.30 -50.83
N LEU A 110 -0.88 -43.75 -51.43
CA LEU A 110 -1.48 -42.48 -51.03
C LEU A 110 -2.30 -42.65 -49.73
N ASP A 111 -3.03 -43.75 -49.62
CA ASP A 111 -3.81 -44.08 -48.42
C ASP A 111 -2.90 -44.40 -47.22
N ALA A 112 -1.81 -45.15 -47.45
CA ALA A 112 -0.77 -45.38 -46.44
C ALA A 112 -0.10 -44.07 -45.97
N GLN A 113 0.15 -43.12 -46.90
CA GLN A 113 0.72 -41.82 -46.55
C GLN A 113 -0.26 -40.95 -45.75
N LYS A 114 -1.56 -40.96 -46.07
CA LYS A 114 -2.60 -40.30 -45.26
C LYS A 114 -2.71 -40.91 -43.86
N ALA A 115 -2.70 -42.23 -43.74
CA ALA A 115 -2.74 -42.92 -42.45
C ALA A 115 -1.52 -42.56 -41.58
N ALA A 116 -0.31 -42.51 -42.17
CA ALA A 116 0.90 -42.08 -41.48
C ALA A 116 0.82 -40.61 -41.00
N GLN A 117 0.34 -39.69 -41.85
CA GLN A 117 0.14 -38.29 -41.46
C GLN A 117 -0.89 -38.12 -40.35
N GLN A 118 -1.97 -38.91 -40.34
CA GLN A 118 -2.97 -38.89 -39.28
C GLN A 118 -2.43 -39.43 -37.95
N ALA A 119 -1.61 -40.49 -37.99
CA ALA A 119 -0.92 -41.00 -36.80
C ALA A 119 0.05 -39.96 -36.22
N GLU A 120 0.87 -39.33 -37.05
CA GLU A 120 1.82 -38.30 -36.61
C GLU A 120 1.11 -37.04 -36.07
N ALA A 121 -0.02 -36.66 -36.67
CA ALA A 121 -0.85 -35.56 -36.17
C ALA A 121 -1.50 -35.88 -34.80
N ALA A 122 -1.95 -37.13 -34.60
CA ALA A 122 -2.48 -37.59 -33.33
C ALA A 122 -1.41 -37.62 -32.23
N GLU A 123 -0.20 -38.09 -32.55
CA GLU A 123 0.95 -38.11 -31.64
C GLU A 123 1.41 -36.70 -31.26
N ARG A 124 1.52 -35.78 -32.23
CA ARG A 124 1.81 -34.35 -31.99
C ARG A 124 0.78 -33.71 -31.06
N LYS A 125 -0.52 -34.00 -31.27
CA LYS A 125 -1.60 -33.49 -30.40
C LYS A 125 -1.50 -34.06 -28.99
N ALA A 126 -1.26 -35.36 -28.84
CA ALA A 126 -1.05 -35.99 -27.53
C ALA A 126 0.17 -35.41 -26.79
N ALA A 127 1.26 -35.12 -27.50
CA ALA A 127 2.45 -34.47 -26.95
C ALA A 127 2.20 -33.00 -26.54
N GLU A 128 1.36 -32.26 -27.28
CA GLU A 128 0.97 -30.90 -26.90
C GLU A 128 0.04 -30.89 -25.67
N ASP A 129 -0.95 -31.77 -25.62
CA ASP A 129 -1.83 -31.94 -24.46
C ASP A 129 -1.03 -32.37 -23.21
N ALA A 130 -0.04 -33.26 -23.34
CA ALA A 130 0.87 -33.64 -22.26
C ALA A 130 1.68 -32.43 -21.74
N LYS A 131 2.28 -31.63 -22.63
CA LYS A 131 2.99 -30.39 -22.26
C LYS A 131 2.07 -29.38 -21.60
N ARG A 132 0.80 -29.30 -22.03
CA ARG A 132 -0.20 -28.39 -21.46
C ARG A 132 -0.64 -28.83 -20.06
N ILE A 133 -0.71 -30.14 -19.80
CA ILE A 133 -0.95 -30.70 -18.46
C ILE A 133 0.25 -30.39 -17.55
N GLU A 134 1.47 -30.60 -18.02
CA GLU A 134 2.69 -30.30 -17.27
C GLU A 134 2.81 -28.80 -16.93
N GLN A 135 2.58 -27.90 -17.90
CA GLN A 135 2.56 -26.46 -17.66
C GLN A 135 1.49 -26.04 -16.65
N LYS A 136 0.28 -26.62 -16.70
CA LYS A 136 -0.77 -26.35 -15.71
C LYS A 136 -0.34 -26.80 -14.32
N ARG A 137 0.29 -27.97 -14.20
CA ARG A 137 0.81 -28.49 -12.93
C ARG A 137 1.92 -27.60 -12.36
N ALA A 138 2.91 -27.23 -13.18
CA ALA A 138 3.98 -26.32 -12.78
C ALA A 138 3.44 -24.93 -12.36
N ALA A 139 2.44 -24.40 -13.07
CA ALA A 139 1.78 -23.16 -12.68
C ALA A 139 1.01 -23.27 -11.35
N GLN A 140 0.35 -24.41 -11.10
CA GLN A 140 -0.36 -24.67 -9.85
C GLN A 140 0.61 -24.85 -8.67
N GLU A 141 1.72 -25.56 -8.86
CA GLU A 141 2.77 -25.73 -7.85
C GLU A 141 3.46 -24.38 -7.53
N ALA A 142 3.77 -23.56 -8.54
CA ALA A 142 4.29 -22.21 -8.35
C ALA A 142 3.29 -21.28 -7.62
N ALA A 143 1.99 -21.39 -7.92
CA ALA A 143 0.94 -20.65 -7.22
C ALA A 143 0.82 -21.09 -5.74
N GLN A 144 0.92 -22.39 -5.45
CA GLN A 144 0.93 -22.91 -4.08
C GLN A 144 2.18 -22.44 -3.32
N GLN A 145 3.38 -22.49 -3.91
CA GLN A 145 4.60 -21.99 -3.26
C GLN A 145 4.48 -20.49 -2.93
N LYS A 146 3.97 -19.67 -3.86
CA LYS A 146 3.76 -18.24 -3.63
C LYS A 146 2.73 -17.97 -2.53
N ALA A 147 1.66 -18.76 -2.47
CA ALA A 147 0.66 -18.68 -1.40
C ALA A 147 1.24 -19.08 -0.03
N GLN A 148 2.05 -20.14 0.03
CA GLN A 148 2.74 -20.55 1.26
C GLN A 148 3.73 -19.49 1.76
N GLN A 149 4.53 -18.89 0.86
CA GLN A 149 5.43 -17.78 1.21
C GLN A 149 4.67 -16.57 1.76
N ALA A 150 3.56 -16.17 1.12
CA ALA A 150 2.72 -15.07 1.61
C ALA A 150 2.10 -15.38 2.99
N ALA A 151 1.65 -16.62 3.21
CA ALA A 151 1.13 -17.07 4.50
C ALA A 151 2.22 -17.06 5.60
N GLN A 152 3.43 -17.51 5.30
CA GLN A 152 4.57 -17.47 6.23
C GLN A 152 4.96 -16.02 6.58
N GLN A 153 5.05 -15.13 5.58
CA GLN A 153 5.33 -13.70 5.81
C GLN A 153 4.26 -13.05 6.70
N LYS A 154 2.97 -13.32 6.45
CA LYS A 154 1.87 -12.82 7.30
C LYS A 154 1.99 -13.37 8.73
N ALA A 155 2.21 -14.67 8.89
CA ALA A 155 2.35 -15.29 10.21
C ALA A 155 3.56 -14.74 11.00
N GLN A 156 4.67 -14.44 10.32
CA GLN A 156 5.85 -13.85 10.95
C GLN A 156 5.62 -12.38 11.33
N ALA A 157 4.99 -11.58 10.47
CA ALA A 157 4.58 -10.22 10.81
C ALA A 157 3.62 -10.18 12.01
N GLU A 158 2.67 -11.11 12.07
CA GLU A 158 1.70 -11.23 13.16
C GLU A 158 2.37 -11.64 14.48
N LYS A 159 3.30 -12.60 14.46
CA LYS A 159 4.15 -12.94 15.63
C LYS A 159 4.98 -11.75 16.11
N THR A 160 5.59 -10.99 15.20
CA THR A 160 6.38 -9.80 15.56
C THR A 160 5.50 -8.70 16.17
N ALA A 161 4.29 -8.49 15.64
CA ALA A 161 3.33 -7.54 16.19
C ALA A 161 2.87 -7.95 17.61
N GLN A 162 2.53 -9.23 17.82
CA GLN A 162 2.15 -9.75 19.14
C GLN A 162 3.31 -9.66 20.14
N ALA A 163 4.54 -9.98 19.72
CA ALA A 163 5.72 -9.87 20.58
C ALA A 163 5.99 -8.42 21.02
N LYS A 164 5.85 -7.44 20.10
CA LYS A 164 5.97 -6.01 20.44
C LYS A 164 4.86 -5.57 21.39
N ALA A 165 3.61 -5.93 21.12
CA ALA A 165 2.48 -5.60 21.99
C ALA A 165 2.64 -6.18 23.41
N ALA A 166 3.11 -7.43 23.53
CA ALA A 166 3.39 -8.07 24.82
C ALA A 166 4.55 -7.39 25.57
N ALA A 167 5.63 -7.00 24.88
CA ALA A 167 6.75 -6.27 25.47
C ALA A 167 6.33 -4.88 25.98
N ASP A 168 5.53 -4.15 25.21
CA ASP A 168 5.02 -2.83 25.60
C ASP A 168 4.01 -2.92 26.75
N ALA A 169 3.14 -3.95 26.76
CA ALA A 169 2.24 -4.23 27.88
C ALA A 169 3.03 -4.56 29.17
N LYS A 170 4.07 -5.39 29.09
CA LYS A 170 4.93 -5.71 30.23
C LYS A 170 5.65 -4.46 30.76
N ARG A 171 6.24 -3.63 29.89
CA ARG A 171 6.86 -2.36 30.30
C ARG A 171 5.90 -1.43 31.05
N LYS A 172 4.65 -1.32 30.59
CA LYS A 172 3.63 -0.53 31.29
C LYS A 172 3.31 -1.08 32.69
N ALA A 173 3.15 -2.40 32.81
CA ALA A 173 2.92 -3.05 34.10
C ALA A 173 4.12 -2.89 35.07
N ASP A 174 5.35 -3.02 34.57
CA ASP A 174 6.57 -2.83 35.37
C ASP A 174 6.70 -1.38 35.86
N ILE A 175 6.43 -0.38 35.00
CA ILE A 175 6.43 1.05 35.37
C ILE A 175 5.35 1.34 36.43
N GLU A 176 4.13 0.84 36.24
CA GLU A 176 3.04 1.09 37.18
C GLU A 176 3.31 0.43 38.54
N THR A 177 3.86 -0.78 38.55
CA THR A 177 4.30 -1.47 39.78
C THR A 177 5.39 -0.67 40.51
N GLN A 178 6.37 -0.12 39.79
CA GLN A 178 7.39 0.76 40.39
C GLN A 178 6.77 2.04 40.97
N ARG A 179 5.84 2.70 40.27
CA ARG A 179 5.15 3.90 40.78
C ARG A 179 4.34 3.59 42.04
N GLN A 180 3.64 2.45 42.09
CA GLN A 180 2.91 2.03 43.29
C GLN A 180 3.85 1.74 44.47
N ALA A 181 4.99 1.08 44.22
CA ALA A 181 6.00 0.81 45.24
C ALA A 181 6.69 2.08 45.78
N GLU A 182 6.99 3.06 44.93
CA GLU A 182 7.51 4.37 45.37
C GLU A 182 6.47 5.12 46.20
N ASN A 183 5.22 5.18 45.73
CA ASN A 183 4.14 5.88 46.43
C ASN A 183 3.86 5.25 47.81
N ALA A 184 3.90 3.91 47.91
CA ALA A 184 3.80 3.21 49.19
C ALA A 184 4.96 3.55 50.15
N LYS A 185 6.22 3.60 49.66
CA LYS A 185 7.37 4.04 50.45
C LYS A 185 7.25 5.49 50.92
N LEU A 186 6.81 6.39 50.05
CA LEU A 186 6.60 7.81 50.38
C LEU A 186 5.52 7.98 51.44
N LYS A 187 4.40 7.27 51.34
CA LYS A 187 3.33 7.30 52.34
C LYS A 187 3.81 6.75 53.70
N ALA A 188 4.51 5.61 53.71
CA ALA A 188 5.08 5.05 54.93
C ALA A 188 6.09 5.99 55.60
N ALA A 189 6.93 6.68 54.83
CA ALA A 189 7.87 7.68 55.35
C ALA A 189 7.16 8.92 55.91
N ALA A 190 6.08 9.38 55.27
CA ALA A 190 5.25 10.48 55.75
C ALA A 190 4.54 10.14 57.06
N ASP A 191 3.89 8.97 57.14
CA ASP A 191 3.19 8.50 58.34
C ASP A 191 4.16 8.27 59.51
N ALA A 192 5.34 7.69 59.26
CA ALA A 192 6.39 7.53 60.28
C ALA A 192 6.88 8.89 60.83
N LYS A 193 7.07 9.89 59.96
CA LYS A 193 7.48 11.24 60.34
C LYS A 193 6.38 11.98 61.10
N ALA A 194 5.12 11.82 60.70
CA ALA A 194 3.96 12.37 61.39
C ALA A 194 3.80 11.78 62.79
N LYS A 195 3.94 10.45 62.93
CA LYS A 195 3.90 9.77 64.23
C LYS A 195 5.05 10.19 65.14
N ALA A 196 6.29 10.25 64.64
CA ALA A 196 7.43 10.73 65.41
C ALA A 196 7.25 12.18 65.91
N ALA A 197 6.66 13.06 65.09
CA ALA A 197 6.33 14.43 65.48
C ALA A 197 5.20 14.48 66.53
N ALA A 198 4.20 13.61 66.43
CA ALA A 198 3.12 13.51 67.41
C ALA A 198 3.62 12.98 68.76
N ASP A 199 4.42 11.91 68.77
CA ASP A 199 4.99 11.31 69.98
C ASP A 199 5.98 12.27 70.67
N ALA A 200 6.81 13.00 69.89
CA ALA A 200 7.68 14.05 70.43
C ALA A 200 6.89 15.20 71.07
N LYS A 201 5.77 15.62 70.45
CA LYS A 201 4.87 16.66 70.99
C LYS A 201 4.14 16.17 72.25
N ALA A 202 3.70 14.92 72.26
CA ALA A 202 3.04 14.30 73.42
C ALA A 202 4.00 14.15 74.60
N LYS A 203 5.24 13.69 74.37
CA LYS A 203 6.27 13.60 75.40
C LYS A 203 6.67 14.97 75.94
N ALA A 204 6.88 15.96 75.07
CA ALA A 204 7.16 17.34 75.50
C ALA A 204 6.01 17.96 76.31
N ALA A 205 4.75 17.66 75.97
CA ALA A 205 3.59 18.10 76.74
C ALA A 205 3.45 17.36 78.08
N ALA A 206 3.79 16.07 78.13
CA ALA A 206 3.80 15.27 79.36
C ALA A 206 4.91 15.73 80.33
N ASP A 207 6.14 15.92 79.84
CA ASP A 207 7.26 16.46 80.62
C ASP A 207 6.96 17.90 81.08
N ALA A 208 6.38 18.75 80.22
CA ALA A 208 5.95 20.09 80.63
C ALA A 208 4.87 20.06 81.72
N LYS A 209 3.93 19.11 81.67
CA LYS A 209 2.87 18.97 82.69
C LYS A 209 3.38 18.34 83.98
N ALA A 210 4.32 17.40 83.91
CA ALA A 210 5.00 16.82 85.07
C ALA A 210 5.90 17.86 85.76
N LYS A 211 6.64 18.66 84.99
CA LYS A 211 7.47 19.75 85.51
C LYS A 211 6.62 20.88 86.08
N ALA A 212 5.50 21.24 85.44
CA ALA A 212 4.54 22.19 86.01
C ALA A 212 3.86 21.66 87.29
N ALA A 213 3.60 20.35 87.42
CA ALA A 213 3.07 19.76 88.65
C ALA A 213 4.12 19.69 89.77
N ALA A 214 5.40 19.52 89.44
CA ALA A 214 6.51 19.62 90.38
C ALA A 214 6.74 21.08 90.83
N ASP A 215 6.78 22.04 89.91
CA ASP A 215 6.95 23.47 90.22
C ASP A 215 5.73 24.06 90.95
N ALA A 216 4.51 23.61 90.66
CA ALA A 216 3.31 23.98 91.43
C ALA A 216 3.35 23.51 92.89
N LYS A 217 4.22 22.56 93.24
CA LYS A 217 4.48 22.14 94.62
C LYS A 217 5.77 22.74 95.21
N ALA A 218 6.56 23.47 94.41
CA ALA A 218 7.89 23.96 94.79
C ALA A 218 8.09 25.49 94.68
N LYS A 219 7.16 26.26 94.09
CA LYS A 219 7.29 27.72 94.01
C LYS A 219 6.05 28.52 94.44
N ALA A 220 5.84 28.56 95.75
CA ALA A 220 5.15 29.67 96.42
C ALA A 220 6.10 30.90 96.60
N ALA A 221 6.96 31.21 95.61
CA ALA A 221 7.94 32.30 95.72
C ALA A 221 8.43 32.84 94.36
N ALA A 222 8.13 34.13 94.12
CA ALA A 222 8.74 35.11 93.19
C ALA A 222 9.06 34.62 91.74
N ASP A 223 8.38 35.09 90.69
CA ASP A 223 8.34 36.47 90.15
C ASP A 223 9.61 36.88 89.36
N ALA A 224 9.42 37.67 88.30
CA ALA A 224 10.35 38.06 87.22
C ALA A 224 10.96 36.88 86.42
N LYS A 225 10.88 36.80 85.08
CA LYS A 225 11.31 37.84 84.13
C LYS A 225 10.87 37.49 82.69
N ALA A 226 10.02 38.31 82.08
CA ALA A 226 9.63 38.14 80.69
C ALA A 226 10.73 38.63 79.72
N LYS A 227 11.61 37.74 79.21
CA LYS A 227 12.36 37.97 77.94
C LYS A 227 13.02 36.72 77.32
N ALA A 228 12.29 35.61 77.11
CA ALA A 228 12.83 34.40 76.44
C ALA A 228 11.85 33.60 75.56
N ALA A 229 10.60 34.05 75.38
CA ALA A 229 9.53 33.23 74.80
C ALA A 229 9.16 33.54 73.32
N ALA A 230 9.77 34.57 72.71
CA ALA A 230 9.38 35.05 71.37
C ALA A 230 10.31 34.54 70.24
N ASP A 231 11.63 34.72 70.36
CA ASP A 231 12.58 34.43 69.26
C ASP A 231 12.64 32.96 68.85
N ALA A 232 12.63 32.03 69.81
CA ALA A 232 12.68 30.59 69.54
C ALA A 232 11.46 30.08 68.77
N LYS A 233 10.30 30.77 68.89
CA LYS A 233 9.03 30.36 68.29
C LYS A 233 8.91 30.77 66.82
N ALA A 234 9.58 31.85 66.41
CA ALA A 234 9.57 32.34 65.03
C ALA A 234 10.57 31.61 64.12
N LYS A 235 11.80 31.40 64.59
CA LYS A 235 12.90 30.88 63.75
C LYS A 235 12.67 29.43 63.29
N ALA A 236 12.19 28.55 64.18
CA ALA A 236 11.94 27.15 63.85
C ALA A 236 10.76 26.93 62.88
N ALA A 237 9.74 27.80 62.92
CA ALA A 237 8.56 27.68 62.05
C ALA A 237 8.84 28.17 60.61
N ALA A 238 9.69 29.19 60.46
CA ALA A 238 10.09 29.70 59.16
C ALA A 238 10.97 28.71 58.38
N ASP A 239 11.99 28.16 59.01
CA ASP A 239 12.95 27.23 58.38
C ASP A 239 12.27 25.93 57.90
N ALA A 240 11.39 25.36 58.74
CA ALA A 240 10.63 24.16 58.40
C ALA A 240 9.68 24.36 57.20
N LYS A 241 9.08 25.56 57.08
CA LYS A 241 8.17 25.90 55.97
C LYS A 241 8.94 26.19 54.68
N ALA A 242 10.10 26.84 54.76
CA ALA A 242 10.96 27.09 53.62
C ALA A 242 11.50 25.79 53.00
N LYS A 243 12.00 24.86 53.83
CA LYS A 243 12.56 23.58 53.35
C LYS A 243 11.50 22.69 52.69
N ALA A 244 10.29 22.60 53.26
CA ALA A 244 9.19 21.84 52.67
C ALA A 244 8.71 22.42 51.32
N ALA A 245 8.70 23.75 51.18
CA ALA A 245 8.34 24.41 49.91
C ALA A 245 9.42 24.21 48.82
N ALA A 246 10.70 24.18 49.19
CA ALA A 246 11.80 23.93 48.26
C ALA A 246 11.78 22.49 47.69
N ASP A 247 11.65 21.47 48.55
CA ASP A 247 11.57 20.06 48.11
C ASP A 247 10.36 19.79 47.21
N ALA A 248 9.19 20.33 47.55
CA ALA A 248 7.97 20.18 46.74
C ALA A 248 8.13 20.81 45.34
N LYS A 249 8.77 21.99 45.26
CA LYS A 249 9.00 22.69 43.99
C LYS A 249 10.07 21.99 43.14
N ALA A 250 11.09 21.40 43.77
CA ALA A 250 12.10 20.59 43.08
C ALA A 250 11.52 19.30 42.49
N LYS A 251 10.67 18.56 43.24
CA LYS A 251 10.04 17.33 42.73
C LYS A 251 9.08 17.62 41.55
N ALA A 252 8.24 18.64 41.68
CA ALA A 252 7.32 19.04 40.60
C ALA A 252 8.06 19.46 39.30
N ALA A 253 9.22 20.11 39.41
CA ALA A 253 10.04 20.46 38.25
C ALA A 253 10.71 19.24 37.60
N ALA A 254 11.07 18.21 38.37
CA ALA A 254 11.64 16.97 37.84
C ALA A 254 10.59 16.14 37.08
N ASP A 255 9.40 15.94 37.67
CA ASP A 255 8.30 15.22 37.02
C ASP A 255 7.88 15.91 35.71
N ALA A 256 7.70 17.23 35.71
CA ALA A 256 7.35 18.00 34.52
C ALA A 256 8.39 17.90 33.39
N LYS A 257 9.69 17.79 33.74
CA LYS A 257 10.77 17.62 32.76
C LYS A 257 10.78 16.20 32.17
N ALA A 258 10.49 15.18 32.96
CA ALA A 258 10.41 13.79 32.49
C ALA A 258 9.21 13.56 31.55
N ASP A 259 8.04 14.11 31.87
CA ASP A 259 6.85 14.04 31.00
C ASP A 259 7.05 14.79 29.67
N ALA A 260 7.75 15.93 29.69
CA ALA A 260 8.09 16.67 28.47
C ALA A 260 9.04 15.87 27.55
N ASP A 261 10.14 15.36 28.11
CA ASP A 261 11.17 14.58 27.41
C ASP A 261 10.61 13.25 26.84
N ALA A 262 9.67 12.61 27.56
CA ALA A 262 8.95 11.43 27.06
C ALA A 262 8.00 11.75 25.90
N ARG A 263 7.26 12.87 25.97
CA ARG A 263 6.37 13.33 24.89
C ARG A 263 7.15 13.76 23.64
N GLU A 264 8.30 14.41 23.82
CA GLU A 264 9.16 14.84 22.72
C GLU A 264 9.70 13.65 21.93
N ARG A 265 10.27 12.63 22.60
CA ARG A 265 10.71 11.40 21.91
C ARG A 265 9.57 10.65 21.23
N ALA A 266 8.38 10.58 21.85
CA ALA A 266 7.23 9.93 21.23
C ALA A 266 6.75 10.69 19.97
N ALA A 267 6.80 12.03 19.98
CA ALA A 267 6.48 12.85 18.82
C ALA A 267 7.54 12.75 17.72
N GLU A 268 8.82 12.63 18.08
CA GLU A 268 9.93 12.43 17.14
C GLU A 268 9.89 11.04 16.49
N GLU A 269 9.67 9.97 17.26
CA GLU A 269 9.51 8.60 16.73
C GLU A 269 8.28 8.49 15.82
N ALA A 270 7.16 9.14 16.18
CA ALA A 270 5.99 9.22 15.32
C ALA A 270 6.31 9.91 13.98
N LYS A 271 6.97 11.09 14.00
CA LYS A 271 7.41 11.81 12.79
C LYS A 271 8.38 10.99 11.95
N ALA A 272 9.38 10.35 12.58
CA ALA A 272 10.35 9.50 11.89
C ALA A 272 9.67 8.29 11.22
N SER A 273 8.68 7.68 11.88
CA SER A 273 7.92 6.56 11.31
C SER A 273 7.04 6.98 10.13
N SER A 274 6.40 8.16 10.19
CA SER A 274 5.63 8.69 9.06
C SER A 274 6.51 9.10 7.89
N ALA A 275 7.67 9.72 8.17
CA ALA A 275 8.64 10.09 7.14
C ALA A 275 9.21 8.86 6.42
N ARG A 276 9.53 7.78 7.16
CA ARG A 276 9.97 6.51 6.55
C ARG A 276 8.89 5.90 5.66
N LYS A 277 7.64 5.84 6.10
CA LYS A 277 6.52 5.33 5.29
C LYS A 277 6.30 6.16 4.02
N ALA A 278 6.31 7.47 4.12
CA ALA A 278 6.19 8.36 2.96
C ALA A 278 7.36 8.20 1.97
N ALA A 279 8.59 8.06 2.48
CA ALA A 279 9.76 7.81 1.65
C ALA A 279 9.71 6.43 0.96
N GLU A 280 9.24 5.39 1.65
CA GLU A 280 9.07 4.04 1.11
C GLU A 280 7.98 4.00 0.03
N GLU A 281 6.81 4.61 0.28
CA GLU A 281 5.73 4.72 -0.70
C GLU A 281 6.16 5.53 -1.94
N ALA A 282 6.90 6.63 -1.77
CA ALA A 282 7.48 7.39 -2.87
C ALA A 282 8.52 6.58 -3.66
N ALA A 283 9.34 5.77 -2.98
CA ALA A 283 10.29 4.87 -3.63
C ALA A 283 9.59 3.74 -4.41
N GLN A 284 8.50 3.18 -3.88
CA GLN A 284 7.67 2.18 -4.56
C GLN A 284 7.02 2.76 -5.82
N LYS A 285 6.34 3.92 -5.72
CA LYS A 285 5.76 4.62 -6.88
C LYS A 285 6.81 4.92 -7.95
N LYS A 286 7.99 5.40 -7.55
CA LYS A 286 9.12 5.64 -8.48
C LYS A 286 9.65 4.35 -9.12
N ALA A 287 9.64 3.22 -8.41
CA ALA A 287 10.03 1.92 -8.96
C ALA A 287 8.98 1.34 -9.91
N GLU A 288 7.69 1.58 -9.67
CA GLU A 288 6.60 1.20 -10.57
C GLU A 288 6.57 2.07 -11.81
N ALA A 289 6.70 3.39 -11.68
CA ALA A 289 6.85 4.33 -12.79
C ALA A 289 8.01 3.92 -13.72
N LYS A 290 9.16 3.52 -13.16
CA LYS A 290 10.29 2.95 -13.91
C LYS A 290 9.96 1.68 -14.69
N LYS A 291 9.20 0.75 -14.10
CA LYS A 291 8.77 -0.48 -14.77
C LYS A 291 7.80 -0.17 -15.91
N ILE A 292 6.82 0.71 -15.68
CA ILE A 292 5.86 1.16 -16.69
C ILE A 292 6.59 1.87 -17.84
N ALA A 293 7.54 2.76 -17.53
CA ALA A 293 8.37 3.43 -18.52
C ALA A 293 9.22 2.45 -19.33
N SER A 294 9.82 1.44 -18.69
CA SER A 294 10.60 0.40 -19.38
C SER A 294 9.74 -0.43 -20.35
N THR A 295 8.52 -0.82 -19.93
CA THR A 295 7.56 -1.50 -20.80
C THR A 295 7.16 -0.62 -21.99
N ALA A 296 6.77 0.64 -21.74
CA ALA A 296 6.43 1.59 -22.78
C ALA A 296 7.59 1.79 -23.77
N LYS A 297 8.84 1.93 -23.29
CA LYS A 297 10.04 2.02 -24.15
C LYS A 297 10.20 0.80 -25.04
N ARG A 298 9.97 -0.42 -24.52
CA ARG A 298 10.01 -1.64 -25.32
C ARG A 298 8.94 -1.62 -26.42
N ASP A 299 7.75 -1.12 -26.12
CA ASP A 299 6.65 -1.03 -27.09
C ASP A 299 6.91 0.04 -28.16
N PHE A 300 7.58 1.16 -27.81
CA PHE A 300 8.04 2.15 -28.78
C PHE A 300 9.11 1.58 -29.70
N GLU A 301 10.10 0.85 -29.16
CA GLU A 301 11.14 0.20 -29.95
C GLU A 301 10.54 -0.87 -30.89
N ASN A 302 9.57 -1.65 -30.41
CA ASN A 302 8.81 -2.58 -31.25
C ASN A 302 8.04 -1.86 -32.37
N LYS A 303 7.47 -0.67 -32.10
CA LYS A 303 6.77 0.12 -33.13
C LYS A 303 7.74 0.68 -34.17
N ILE A 304 8.92 1.18 -33.74
CA ILE A 304 9.99 1.62 -34.65
C ILE A 304 10.45 0.45 -35.52
N ARG A 305 10.80 -0.70 -34.91
CA ARG A 305 11.25 -1.90 -35.65
C ARG A 305 10.22 -2.42 -36.67
N ARG A 306 8.92 -2.20 -36.44
CA ARG A 306 7.86 -2.55 -37.41
C ARG A 306 7.72 -1.54 -38.55
N ALA A 307 8.08 -0.29 -38.32
CA ALA A 307 8.13 0.77 -39.34
C ALA A 307 9.52 0.92 -39.98
N TRP A 308 10.49 0.09 -39.59
CA TRP A 308 11.89 0.21 -40.00
C TRP A 308 12.17 -0.63 -41.24
N ASP A 309 12.28 0.05 -42.37
CA ASP A 309 12.81 -0.54 -43.60
C ASP A 309 14.34 -0.55 -43.56
N THR A 310 14.95 -1.74 -43.67
CA THR A 310 16.39 -1.94 -43.46
C THR A 310 17.13 -1.81 -44.80
N PRO A 311 17.98 -0.79 -45.00
CA PRO A 311 18.57 -0.52 -46.31
C PRO A 311 19.52 -1.63 -46.74
N SER A 312 19.42 -2.05 -48.00
CA SER A 312 20.29 -3.07 -48.60
C SER A 312 21.76 -2.65 -48.52
N GLY A 313 22.62 -3.51 -47.96
CA GLY A 313 24.03 -3.18 -47.68
C GLY A 313 24.32 -2.68 -46.25
N SER A 314 23.31 -2.62 -45.38
CA SER A 314 23.49 -2.31 -43.95
C SER A 314 23.72 -3.53 -43.03
N ILE A 315 23.88 -4.74 -43.60
CA ILE A 315 24.10 -6.00 -42.87
C ILE A 315 25.29 -5.89 -41.90
N GLY A 316 25.09 -6.30 -40.64
CA GLY A 316 26.11 -6.26 -39.58
C GLY A 316 26.40 -4.87 -39.00
N LYS A 317 25.88 -3.79 -39.59
CA LYS A 317 26.04 -2.43 -39.08
C LYS A 317 25.06 -2.13 -37.94
N THR A 318 25.42 -1.15 -37.12
CA THR A 318 24.60 -0.71 -35.99
C THR A 318 24.39 0.80 -36.01
N ALA A 319 23.28 1.22 -35.40
CA ALA A 319 22.90 2.61 -35.28
C ALA A 319 22.20 2.84 -33.95
N THR A 320 22.59 3.88 -33.23
CA THR A 320 21.97 4.25 -31.96
C THR A 320 21.13 5.50 -32.14
N ALA A 321 19.83 5.39 -31.90
CA ALA A 321 18.91 6.52 -31.94
C ALA A 321 18.56 6.96 -30.52
N ARG A 322 18.79 8.24 -30.22
CA ARG A 322 18.24 8.92 -29.05
C ARG A 322 16.99 9.69 -29.49
N ILE A 323 15.84 9.30 -28.95
CA ILE A 323 14.54 9.89 -29.27
C ILE A 323 14.03 10.64 -28.03
N ASN A 324 13.59 11.88 -28.25
CA ASN A 324 12.83 12.67 -27.29
C ASN A 324 11.40 12.85 -27.82
N LEU A 325 10.42 12.52 -26.99
CA LEU A 325 8.99 12.59 -27.28
C LEU A 325 8.32 13.71 -26.47
N THR A 326 7.13 14.10 -26.91
CA THR A 326 6.21 15.00 -26.21
C THR A 326 5.26 14.22 -25.29
N GLU A 327 4.49 14.92 -24.44
CA GLU A 327 3.48 14.29 -23.57
C GLU A 327 2.37 13.55 -24.35
N SER A 328 2.07 13.97 -25.57
CA SER A 328 1.11 13.32 -26.48
C SER A 328 1.72 12.17 -27.30
N GLY A 329 3.02 11.89 -27.15
CA GLY A 329 3.71 10.85 -27.90
C GLY A 329 4.13 11.25 -29.33
N ALA A 330 4.03 12.52 -29.71
CA ALA A 330 4.66 13.02 -30.93
C ALA A 330 6.18 13.19 -30.74
N VAL A 331 6.95 13.00 -31.80
CA VAL A 331 8.42 13.16 -31.80
C VAL A 331 8.80 14.64 -31.62
N ARG A 332 9.67 14.93 -30.65
CA ARG A 332 10.19 16.29 -30.39
C ARG A 332 11.60 16.48 -30.95
N SER A 333 12.43 15.44 -30.91
CA SER A 333 13.80 15.46 -31.45
C SER A 333 14.30 14.02 -31.59
N VAL A 334 14.99 13.75 -32.71
CA VAL A 334 15.70 12.50 -32.96
C VAL A 334 17.16 12.83 -33.20
N VAL A 335 18.06 12.04 -32.61
CA VAL A 335 19.50 12.08 -32.91
C VAL A 335 19.95 10.66 -33.16
N VAL A 336 20.27 10.33 -34.42
CA VAL A 336 20.77 9.01 -34.82
C VAL A 336 22.28 9.09 -35.08
N THR A 337 23.02 8.22 -34.39
CA THR A 337 24.47 8.02 -34.59
C THR A 337 24.68 6.65 -35.23
N SER A 338 25.25 6.63 -36.44
CA SER A 338 25.66 5.42 -37.16
C SER A 338 26.88 5.72 -38.02
N SER A 339 27.62 4.68 -38.38
CA SER A 339 28.71 4.73 -39.36
C SER A 339 28.22 4.95 -40.80
N ASP A 340 26.94 4.64 -41.06
CA ASP A 340 26.35 4.63 -42.41
C ASP A 340 25.25 5.68 -42.56
N PRO A 341 25.30 6.54 -43.60
CA PRO A 341 24.31 7.59 -43.80
C PRO A 341 22.92 7.03 -44.15
N ASP A 342 22.85 5.95 -44.93
CA ASP A 342 21.57 5.33 -45.31
C ASP A 342 20.88 4.69 -44.09
N MET A 343 21.66 4.03 -43.22
CA MET A 343 21.13 3.46 -41.97
C MET A 343 20.65 4.57 -41.01
N LYS A 344 21.34 5.72 -40.98
CA LYS A 344 20.91 6.90 -40.23
C LYS A 344 19.55 7.41 -40.74
N ALA A 345 19.44 7.66 -42.04
CA ALA A 345 18.22 8.19 -42.67
C ALA A 345 17.03 7.24 -42.54
N SER A 346 17.25 5.93 -42.75
CA SER A 346 16.24 4.87 -42.58
C SER A 346 15.65 4.84 -41.16
N ILE A 347 16.48 4.94 -40.11
CA ILE A 347 16.01 4.92 -38.72
C ILE A 347 15.32 6.24 -38.35
N GLU A 348 15.81 7.36 -38.86
CA GLU A 348 15.16 8.67 -38.68
C GLU A 348 13.74 8.65 -39.29
N ALA A 349 13.60 8.15 -40.52
CA ALA A 349 12.30 7.95 -41.16
C ALA A 349 11.39 6.98 -40.37
N ALA A 350 11.93 5.84 -39.90
CA ALA A 350 11.17 4.87 -39.11
C ALA A 350 10.66 5.42 -37.77
N VAL A 351 11.44 6.29 -37.10
CA VAL A 351 11.03 6.98 -35.88
C VAL A 351 9.91 7.97 -36.14
N HIS A 352 9.99 8.74 -37.23
CA HIS A 352 8.93 9.67 -37.61
C HIS A 352 7.65 8.95 -38.07
N ALA A 353 7.77 7.86 -38.85
CA ALA A 353 6.63 7.03 -39.29
C ALA A 353 5.96 6.26 -38.15
N ALA A 354 6.69 5.93 -37.08
CA ALA A 354 6.13 5.27 -35.91
C ALA A 354 5.35 6.23 -34.97
N ALA A 355 5.38 7.54 -35.18
CA ALA A 355 4.57 8.49 -34.40
C ALA A 355 3.05 8.38 -34.73
N PRO A 356 2.15 8.69 -33.79
CA PRO A 356 2.37 8.97 -32.38
C PRO A 356 2.61 7.69 -31.55
N TYR A 357 3.41 7.82 -30.49
CA TYR A 357 3.76 6.73 -29.58
C TYR A 357 2.75 6.59 -28.42
N PRO A 358 2.44 5.35 -27.96
CA PRO A 358 1.45 5.11 -26.90
C PRO A 358 2.00 5.46 -25.50
N MET A 359 1.92 6.74 -25.12
CA MET A 359 2.43 7.21 -23.83
C MET A 359 1.69 6.59 -22.63
N PRO A 360 2.39 6.22 -21.55
CA PRO A 360 1.74 5.67 -20.36
C PRO A 360 0.91 6.73 -19.61
N SER A 361 -0.19 6.30 -19.02
CA SER A 361 -1.12 7.18 -18.28
C SER A 361 -0.50 7.77 -17.00
N ASP A 362 0.39 7.03 -16.34
CA ASP A 362 1.12 7.50 -15.16
C ASP A 362 2.08 8.65 -15.52
N PRO A 363 2.04 9.80 -14.81
CA PRO A 363 2.79 10.99 -15.18
C PRO A 363 4.31 10.85 -14.99
N ASP A 364 4.77 10.11 -13.97
CA ASP A 364 6.20 9.94 -13.72
C ASP A 364 6.79 8.91 -14.70
N ALA A 365 6.06 7.83 -14.98
CA ALA A 365 6.39 6.88 -16.04
C ALA A 365 6.45 7.56 -17.41
N ARG A 366 5.51 8.48 -17.69
CA ARG A 366 5.46 9.23 -18.94
C ARG A 366 6.67 10.13 -19.11
N ARG A 367 7.07 10.86 -18.06
CA ARG A 367 8.29 11.69 -18.04
C ARG A 367 9.55 10.86 -18.28
N GLU A 368 9.65 9.68 -17.66
CA GLU A 368 10.79 8.79 -17.88
C GLU A 368 10.75 8.12 -19.28
N ALA A 369 9.56 7.86 -19.83
CA ALA A 369 9.36 7.30 -21.17
C ALA A 369 9.64 8.30 -22.32
N MET A 370 9.46 9.61 -22.09
CA MET A 370 9.72 10.66 -23.10
C MET A 370 11.12 10.61 -23.70
N SER A 371 12.13 10.24 -22.92
CA SER A 371 13.51 10.10 -23.40
C SER A 371 13.92 8.63 -23.46
N MET A 372 14.33 8.19 -24.64
CA MET A 372 14.88 6.86 -24.82
C MET A 372 16.13 6.87 -25.69
N THR A 373 16.92 5.82 -25.57
CA THR A 373 18.05 5.52 -26.44
C THR A 373 18.00 4.03 -26.72
N SER A 374 17.84 3.66 -27.99
CA SER A 374 17.79 2.26 -28.45
C SER A 374 18.81 2.08 -29.57
N THR A 375 19.42 0.89 -29.62
CA THR A 375 20.39 0.51 -30.64
C THR A 375 19.78 -0.50 -31.59
N PHE A 376 19.72 -0.12 -32.86
CA PHE A 376 19.22 -0.92 -33.97
C PHE A 376 20.40 -1.58 -34.68
N ARG A 377 20.19 -2.79 -35.17
CA ARG A 377 21.19 -3.60 -35.89
C ARG A 377 20.49 -4.30 -37.05
N SER A 378 21.09 -4.26 -38.24
CA SER A 378 20.59 -5.09 -39.34
C SER A 378 20.85 -6.54 -38.99
N SER A 379 19.79 -7.34 -38.89
CA SER A 379 19.94 -8.81 -38.95
C SER A 379 20.48 -9.23 -40.32
N ASN A 380 21.09 -10.41 -40.34
CA ASN A 380 21.62 -11.09 -41.52
C ASN A 380 20.63 -12.16 -41.99
#